data_AF-A0A7C1HW66-F1
#
_entry.id   AF-A0A7C1HW66-F1
#
_cell.length_a   1.000
_cell.length_b   1.000
_cell.length_c   1.000
_cell.angle_alpha   90.00
_cell.angle_beta   90.00
_cell.angle_gamma   90.00
#
_symmetry.space_group_name_H-M   'P 1'
#
loop_
_entity.id
_entity.type
_entity.pdbx_description
1 polymer ?
#
loop_
_entity_poly.entity_id
_entity_poly.type
_entity_poly.pdbx_seq_one_letter_code
_entity_poly.pdbx_strand_id
1 'polypeptide(L)'
;NWILIMQLDMLMPTLLRQAKSYRQALDVFLEGKPIGDGAGPLLAFNIVKLSQPTEEISKDTVYYTTSIEERTVYVVKAKGPQSNVGHPGEAVEKLVEKLISNGKEIGLIITVDAALKLEGEETGSIAEGVGAAIGDPGPEKIRIERIAAKYGIPLHAVVIKMGFEEAILEMKKQVVEGVEKAMEVVRELIRKVPKEKAIIIAGIGNTIGIA
;
A
#
# COMPACT_ATOMS: atom_id res chain seq x y z
N ASN A 1 26.10 11.16 -34.73
CA ASN A 1 25.68 12.04 -33.62
C ASN A 1 26.25 11.46 -32.31
N TRP A 2 27.48 11.85 -31.92
CA TRP A 2 28.27 11.20 -30.85
C TRP A 2 27.68 11.41 -29.44
N ILE A 3 27.03 12.55 -29.21
CA ILE A 3 26.37 12.87 -27.92
C ILE A 3 25.26 11.88 -27.62
N LEU A 4 24.44 11.52 -28.63
CA LEU A 4 23.39 10.52 -28.47
C LEU A 4 23.95 9.12 -28.17
N ILE A 5 25.11 8.78 -28.74
CA ILE A 5 25.78 7.50 -28.51
C ILE A 5 26.31 7.45 -27.06
N MET A 6 26.95 8.51 -26.57
CA MET A 6 27.40 8.59 -25.18
C MET A 6 26.23 8.54 -24.19
N GLN A 7 25.14 9.28 -24.46
CA GLN A 7 23.94 9.23 -23.61
C GLN A 7 23.34 7.82 -23.56
N LEU A 8 23.26 7.14 -24.70
CA LEU A 8 22.80 5.76 -24.74
C LEU A 8 23.72 4.87 -23.91
N ASP A 9 25.03 4.93 -24.11
CA ASP A 9 26.03 4.10 -23.41
C ASP A 9 25.94 4.26 -21.88
N MET A 10 25.75 5.50 -21.40
CA MET A 10 25.54 5.77 -19.97
C MET A 10 24.24 5.16 -19.42
N LEU A 11 23.18 5.09 -20.23
CA LEU A 11 21.88 4.53 -19.82
C LEU A 11 21.80 3.01 -19.99
N MET A 12 22.62 2.42 -20.88
CA MET A 12 22.58 1.01 -21.24
C MET A 12 22.63 0.06 -20.02
N PRO A 13 23.49 0.27 -19.00
CA PRO A 13 23.50 -0.61 -17.83
C PRO A 13 22.16 -0.67 -17.10
N THR A 14 21.48 0.47 -16.96
CA THR A 14 20.18 0.57 -16.28
C THR A 14 19.09 -0.11 -17.10
N LEU A 15 19.05 0.12 -18.42
CA LEU A 15 18.08 -0.52 -19.32
C LEU A 15 18.23 -2.04 -19.32
N LEU A 16 19.47 -2.55 -19.37
CA LEU A 16 19.75 -3.99 -19.33
C LEU A 16 19.34 -4.62 -18.00
N ARG A 17 19.55 -3.91 -16.88
CA ARG A 17 19.06 -4.37 -15.57
C ARG A 17 17.55 -4.47 -15.54
N GLN A 18 16.83 -3.42 -15.95
CA GLN A 18 15.37 -3.42 -16.01
C GLN A 18 14.81 -4.54 -16.90
N ALA A 19 15.39 -4.74 -18.09
CA ALA A 19 14.98 -5.81 -19.00
C ALA A 19 15.16 -7.21 -18.37
N LYS A 20 16.26 -7.44 -17.65
CA LYS A 20 16.48 -8.70 -16.91
C LYS A 20 15.48 -8.88 -15.79
N SER A 21 15.17 -7.84 -15.02
CA SER A 21 14.19 -7.89 -13.93
C SER A 21 12.79 -8.20 -14.45
N TYR A 22 12.36 -7.60 -15.56
CA TYR A 22 11.08 -7.94 -16.20
C TYR A 22 11.02 -9.40 -16.65
N ARG A 23 12.11 -9.94 -17.23
CA ARG A 23 12.16 -11.35 -17.61
C ARG A 23 12.02 -12.27 -16.39
N GLN A 24 12.72 -11.97 -15.30
CA GLN A 24 12.66 -12.74 -14.06
C GLN A 24 11.28 -12.61 -13.37
N ALA A 25 10.66 -11.44 -13.44
CA ALA A 25 9.34 -11.20 -12.86
C ALA A 25 8.29 -12.14 -13.47
N LEU A 26 8.38 -12.50 -14.75
CA LEU A 26 7.44 -13.46 -15.36
C LEU A 26 7.34 -14.77 -14.57
N ASP A 27 8.48 -15.32 -14.14
CA ASP A 27 8.52 -16.56 -13.35
C ASP A 27 7.87 -16.35 -11.97
N VAL A 28 8.16 -15.22 -11.32
CA VAL A 28 7.57 -14.83 -10.02
C VAL A 28 6.05 -14.71 -10.11
N PHE A 29 5.54 -14.07 -11.16
CA PHE A 29 4.11 -13.90 -11.39
C PHE A 29 3.41 -15.23 -11.74
N LEU A 30 4.07 -16.10 -12.52
CA LEU A 30 3.54 -17.42 -12.86
C LEU A 30 3.50 -18.35 -11.63
N GLU A 31 4.49 -18.26 -10.75
CA GLU A 31 4.55 -19.02 -9.49
C GLU A 31 3.63 -18.46 -8.39
N GLY A 32 3.04 -17.28 -8.59
CA GLY A 32 2.14 -16.66 -7.61
C GLY A 32 2.86 -16.18 -6.35
N LYS A 33 4.14 -15.86 -6.45
CA LYS A 33 4.96 -15.42 -5.31
C LYS A 33 4.68 -13.95 -4.95
N PRO A 34 4.71 -13.59 -3.66
CA PRO A 34 4.57 -12.20 -3.25
C PRO A 34 5.74 -11.36 -3.77
N ILE A 35 5.43 -10.18 -4.29
CA ILE A 35 6.40 -9.22 -4.82
C ILE A 35 6.55 -8.02 -3.88
N GLY A 36 7.64 -7.25 -4.02
CA GLY A 36 7.88 -6.09 -3.17
C GLY A 36 6.74 -5.07 -3.16
N ASP A 37 6.10 -4.80 -4.31
CA ASP A 37 4.94 -3.91 -4.41
C ASP A 37 3.76 -4.34 -3.52
N GLY A 38 3.72 -5.61 -3.12
CA GLY A 38 2.74 -6.14 -2.18
C GLY A 38 3.00 -5.78 -0.71
N ALA A 39 3.96 -4.90 -0.38
CA ALA A 39 4.25 -4.52 0.99
C ALA A 39 3.05 -3.90 1.73
N GLY A 40 2.30 -3.00 1.07
CA GLY A 40 1.08 -2.42 1.63
C GLY A 40 -0.01 -3.46 1.93
N PRO A 41 -0.39 -4.32 0.95
CA PRO A 41 -1.32 -5.41 1.18
C PRO A 41 -0.83 -6.44 2.21
N LEU A 42 0.47 -6.70 2.29
CA LEU A 42 1.03 -7.59 3.30
C LEU A 42 0.87 -7.01 4.70
N LEU A 43 1.07 -5.70 4.88
CA LEU A 43 0.78 -5.03 6.15
C LEU A 43 -0.71 -5.14 6.49
N ALA A 44 -1.59 -4.85 5.52
CA ALA A 44 -3.04 -4.99 5.70
C ALA A 44 -3.43 -6.43 6.10
N PHE A 45 -2.83 -7.42 5.45
CA PHE A 45 -3.01 -8.84 5.79
C PHE A 45 -2.55 -9.15 7.21
N ASN A 46 -1.37 -8.69 7.63
CA ASN A 46 -0.84 -8.94 8.98
C ASN A 46 -1.70 -8.34 10.11
N ILE A 47 -2.50 -7.31 9.80
CA ILE A 47 -3.46 -6.73 10.75
C ILE A 47 -4.71 -7.61 10.91
N VAL A 48 -5.13 -8.23 9.80
CA VAL A 48 -6.37 -8.99 9.73
C VAL A 48 -6.12 -10.40 10.26
N LYS A 49 -7.00 -10.87 11.14
CA LYS A 49 -6.98 -12.29 11.54
C LYS A 49 -7.61 -13.12 10.41
N LEU A 50 -6.98 -14.24 10.04
CA LEU A 50 -7.41 -15.16 8.97
C LEU A 50 -8.89 -15.59 9.02
N SER A 51 -9.55 -15.47 10.17
CA SER A 51 -10.96 -15.84 10.37
C SER A 51 -11.97 -14.69 10.21
N GLN A 52 -11.54 -13.48 9.89
CA GLN A 52 -12.45 -12.34 9.75
C GLN A 52 -13.21 -12.36 8.42
N PRO A 53 -14.52 -12.06 8.44
CA PRO A 53 -15.30 -11.97 7.23
C PRO A 53 -14.79 -10.82 6.36
N THR A 54 -14.69 -11.09 5.06
CA THR A 54 -14.34 -10.12 4.02
C THR A 54 -15.61 -9.53 3.42
N GLU A 55 -15.68 -8.21 3.25
CA GLU A 55 -16.73 -7.56 2.46
C GLU A 55 -16.13 -6.89 1.22
N GLU A 56 -16.74 -7.10 0.06
CA GLU A 56 -16.35 -6.41 -1.17
C GLU A 56 -17.01 -5.02 -1.20
N ILE A 57 -16.22 -3.96 -1.44
CA ILE A 57 -16.66 -2.55 -1.36
C ILE A 57 -16.57 -1.83 -2.71
N SER A 58 -15.57 -2.17 -3.50
CA SER A 58 -15.41 -1.78 -4.90
C SER A 58 -14.88 -2.98 -5.67
N LYS A 59 -14.88 -2.87 -7.00
CA LYS A 59 -14.42 -3.95 -7.86
C LYS A 59 -13.02 -4.40 -7.45
N ASP A 60 -12.86 -5.71 -7.24
CA ASP A 60 -11.60 -6.34 -6.87
C ASP A 60 -10.90 -5.70 -5.64
N THR A 61 -11.67 -5.10 -4.72
CA THR A 61 -11.18 -4.50 -3.47
C THR A 61 -12.09 -4.86 -2.32
N VAL A 62 -11.47 -5.35 -1.24
CA VAL A 62 -12.18 -5.83 -0.06
C VAL A 62 -11.80 -5.00 1.16
N TYR A 63 -12.67 -5.02 2.16
CA TYR A 63 -12.33 -4.54 3.48
C TYR A 63 -12.67 -5.55 4.58
N TYR A 64 -11.99 -5.40 5.71
CA TYR A 64 -12.13 -6.19 6.91
C TYR A 64 -12.43 -5.25 8.07
N THR A 65 -13.17 -5.74 9.06
CA THR A 65 -13.39 -5.03 10.32
C THR A 65 -12.68 -5.77 11.44
N THR A 66 -11.76 -5.09 12.11
CA THR A 66 -11.01 -5.62 13.25
C THR A 66 -11.01 -4.64 14.42
N SER A 67 -10.43 -5.07 15.54
CA SER A 67 -10.12 -4.18 16.65
C SER A 67 -8.65 -4.27 17.02
N ILE A 68 -8.02 -3.11 17.22
CA ILE A 68 -6.62 -2.98 17.66
C ILE A 68 -6.64 -2.06 18.87
N GLU A 69 -6.15 -2.55 20.02
CA GLU A 69 -6.10 -1.76 21.26
C GLU A 69 -7.44 -1.06 21.58
N GLU A 70 -8.54 -1.82 21.46
CA GLU A 70 -9.94 -1.39 21.67
C GLU A 70 -10.48 -0.33 20.70
N ARG A 71 -9.76 -0.03 19.60
CA ARG A 71 -10.23 0.85 18.52
C ARG A 71 -10.77 0.03 17.36
N THR A 72 -11.88 0.49 16.77
CA THR A 72 -12.43 -0.14 15.56
C THR A 72 -11.60 0.27 14.35
N VAL A 73 -11.03 -0.72 13.66
CA VAL A 73 -10.17 -0.52 12.50
C VAL A 73 -10.79 -1.21 11.29
N TYR A 74 -10.94 -0.46 10.21
CA TYR A 74 -11.34 -0.95 8.91
C TYR A 74 -10.12 -1.05 8.01
N VAL A 75 -9.78 -2.25 7.58
CA VAL A 75 -8.61 -2.49 6.74
C VAL A 75 -9.07 -2.74 5.31
N VAL A 76 -8.57 -1.95 4.36
CA VAL A 76 -8.88 -2.05 2.93
C VAL A 76 -7.64 -2.59 2.21
N LYS A 77 -7.83 -3.56 1.31
CA LYS A 77 -6.80 -4.01 0.37
C LYS A 77 -7.43 -4.52 -0.92
N ALA A 78 -6.63 -4.63 -1.98
CA ALA A 78 -7.06 -5.33 -3.18
C ALA A 78 -7.44 -6.80 -2.86
N LYS A 79 -8.33 -7.37 -3.66
CA LYS A 79 -8.65 -8.80 -3.59
C LYS A 79 -7.44 -9.61 -4.05
N GLY A 80 -7.07 -10.60 -3.25
CA GLY A 80 -5.91 -11.45 -3.47
C GLY A 80 -6.25 -12.94 -3.36
N PRO A 81 -5.32 -13.84 -3.70
CA PRO A 81 -3.91 -13.59 -3.98
C PRO A 81 -3.58 -13.41 -5.48
N GLN A 82 -4.46 -12.78 -6.28
CA GLN A 82 -4.22 -12.48 -7.69
C GLN A 82 -3.32 -11.24 -7.88
N SER A 83 -2.69 -11.13 -9.05
CA SER A 83 -2.00 -9.89 -9.46
C SER A 83 -3.01 -8.79 -9.76
N ASN A 84 -3.30 -7.98 -8.73
CA ASN A 84 -4.26 -6.90 -8.79
C ASN A 84 -3.92 -5.81 -7.77
N VAL A 85 -4.20 -4.56 -8.12
CA VAL A 85 -4.04 -3.38 -7.26
C VAL A 85 -5.39 -2.80 -6.79
N GLY A 86 -6.51 -3.30 -7.35
CA GLY A 86 -7.86 -2.88 -7.00
C GLY A 86 -8.17 -1.42 -7.32
N HIS A 87 -9.14 -0.88 -6.60
CA HIS A 87 -9.60 0.50 -6.65
C HIS A 87 -9.65 1.08 -5.22
N PRO A 88 -8.47 1.31 -4.60
CA PRO A 88 -8.37 1.69 -3.19
C PRO A 88 -9.01 3.05 -2.89
N GLY A 89 -8.94 4.00 -3.83
CA GLY A 89 -9.55 5.31 -3.68
C GLY A 89 -11.07 5.27 -3.71
N GLU A 90 -11.65 4.51 -4.66
CA GLU A 90 -13.10 4.26 -4.67
C GLU A 90 -13.56 3.49 -3.41
N ALA A 91 -12.78 2.50 -2.98
CA ALA A 91 -13.09 1.71 -1.78
C ALA A 91 -13.11 2.56 -0.52
N VAL A 92 -12.09 3.40 -0.31
CA VAL A 92 -12.01 4.32 0.82
C VAL A 92 -13.13 5.35 0.76
N GLU A 93 -13.42 5.92 -0.42
CA GLU A 93 -14.52 6.87 -0.62
C GLU A 93 -15.87 6.28 -0.17
N LYS A 94 -16.23 5.10 -0.70
CA LYS A 94 -17.48 4.41 -0.35
C LYS A 94 -17.51 3.99 1.12
N LEU A 95 -16.38 3.54 1.67
CA LEU A 95 -16.30 3.12 3.06
C LEU A 95 -16.51 4.32 4.00
N VAL A 96 -15.87 5.45 3.72
CA VAL A 96 -16.07 6.70 4.48
C VAL A 96 -17.53 7.10 4.46
N GLU A 97 -18.16 7.14 3.29
CA GLU A 97 -19.58 7.50 3.15
C GLU A 97 -20.50 6.53 3.90
N LYS A 98 -20.26 5.22 3.78
CA LYS A 98 -21.01 4.17 4.49
C LYS A 98 -20.90 4.31 6.01
N LEU A 99 -19.72 4.62 6.54
CA LEU A 99 -19.50 4.75 7.98
C LEU A 99 -20.17 6.02 8.53
N ILE A 100 -20.05 7.14 7.82
CA ILE A 100 -20.67 8.41 8.21
C ILE A 100 -22.19 8.30 8.14
N SER A 101 -22.77 7.67 7.11
CA SER A 101 -24.22 7.47 7.02
C SER A 101 -24.77 6.60 8.17
N ASN A 102 -23.92 5.71 8.72
CA ASN A 102 -24.24 4.88 9.88
C ASN A 102 -23.96 5.59 11.22
N GLY A 103 -23.65 6.89 11.21
CA GLY A 103 -23.40 7.70 12.39
C GLY A 103 -22.03 7.49 13.03
N LYS A 104 -21.07 6.86 12.33
CA LYS A 104 -19.70 6.69 12.84
C LYS A 104 -18.83 7.89 12.46
N GLU A 105 -18.04 8.35 13.45
CA GLU A 105 -17.01 9.35 13.22
C GLU A 105 -15.68 8.67 12.88
N ILE A 106 -14.97 9.17 11.87
CA ILE A 106 -13.69 8.63 11.43
C ILE A 106 -12.60 9.57 11.93
N GLY A 107 -11.66 9.04 12.71
CA GLY A 107 -10.61 9.83 13.36
C GLY A 107 -9.32 9.93 12.55
N LEU A 108 -9.06 8.96 11.66
CA LEU A 108 -7.83 8.89 10.88
C LEU A 108 -7.98 7.93 9.70
N ILE A 109 -7.41 8.32 8.55
CA ILE A 109 -7.13 7.44 7.42
C ILE A 109 -5.62 7.27 7.33
N ILE A 110 -5.15 6.02 7.26
CA ILE A 110 -3.75 5.66 7.05
C ILE A 110 -3.66 4.96 5.70
N THR A 111 -2.82 5.47 4.81
CA THR A 111 -2.44 4.79 3.57
C THR A 111 -1.08 4.17 3.74
N VAL A 112 -0.95 2.89 3.39
CA VAL A 112 0.31 2.16 3.45
C VAL A 112 0.61 1.66 2.05
N ASP A 113 1.71 2.14 1.48
CA ASP A 113 2.12 1.81 0.12
C ASP A 113 3.61 1.47 0.06
N ALA A 114 3.96 0.88 -1.05
CA ALA A 114 5.31 0.58 -1.48
C ALA A 114 5.80 1.71 -2.40
N ALA A 115 7.02 2.21 -2.21
CA ALA A 115 7.57 3.20 -3.15
C ALA A 115 9.05 3.01 -3.45
N LEU A 116 9.46 3.56 -4.58
CA LEU A 116 10.85 3.54 -4.99
C LEU A 116 11.72 4.34 -4.01
N LYS A 117 12.83 3.71 -3.62
CA LYS A 117 13.87 4.28 -2.80
C LYS A 117 14.79 5.17 -3.64
N LEU A 118 15.34 6.22 -3.03
CA LEU A 118 16.46 6.95 -3.59
C LEU A 118 17.74 6.09 -3.49
N GLU A 119 18.76 6.43 -4.28
CA GLU A 119 20.00 5.64 -4.34
C GLU A 119 20.66 5.45 -2.97
N GLY A 120 20.62 6.49 -2.12
CA GLY A 120 21.17 6.47 -0.77
C GLY A 120 20.23 5.91 0.31
N GLU A 121 18.98 5.59 -0.01
CA GLU A 121 18.03 4.99 0.94
C GLU A 121 18.23 3.46 1.00
N GLU A 122 18.02 2.88 2.18
CA GLU A 122 18.05 1.43 2.35
C GLU A 122 16.70 0.81 1.97
N THR A 123 16.74 -0.40 1.41
CA THR A 123 15.53 -1.21 1.19
C THR A 123 14.88 -1.55 2.53
N GLY A 124 13.55 -1.42 2.61
CA GLY A 124 12.78 -1.62 3.82
C GLY A 124 12.78 -0.42 4.78
N SER A 125 13.42 0.69 4.42
CA SER A 125 13.29 1.94 5.19
C SER A 125 11.88 2.52 5.07
N ILE A 126 11.45 3.23 6.11
CA ILE A 126 10.10 3.80 6.21
C ILE A 126 10.17 5.31 6.02
N ALA A 127 9.24 5.83 5.22
CA ALA A 127 8.97 7.26 5.13
C ALA A 127 7.52 7.53 5.53
N GLU A 128 7.31 8.58 6.33
CA GLU A 128 6.00 8.99 6.84
C GLU A 128 5.66 10.40 6.36
N GLY A 129 4.38 10.69 6.21
CA GLY A 129 3.93 12.01 5.75
C GLY A 129 2.44 12.24 5.88
N VAL A 130 2.02 13.46 5.54
CA VAL A 130 0.61 13.84 5.45
C VAL A 130 0.15 13.68 4.00
N GLY A 131 -1.06 13.15 3.82
CA GLY A 131 -1.64 12.89 2.50
C GLY A 131 -1.72 11.39 2.18
N ALA A 132 -2.17 11.07 0.97
CA ALA A 132 -2.25 9.68 0.51
C ALA A 132 -0.96 9.25 -0.18
N ALA A 133 -0.42 8.11 0.23
CA ALA A 133 0.63 7.39 -0.49
C ALA A 133 0.00 6.43 -1.50
N ILE A 134 0.11 6.78 -2.78
CA ILE A 134 -0.20 5.92 -3.92
C ILE A 134 0.91 6.16 -4.96
N GLY A 135 1.49 5.09 -5.50
CA GLY A 135 2.54 5.16 -6.53
C GLY A 135 2.14 5.89 -7.82
N ASP A 136 0.85 5.92 -8.15
CA ASP A 136 0.26 6.71 -9.24
C ASP A 136 -0.40 8.01 -8.71
N PRO A 137 -0.04 9.21 -9.21
CA PRO A 137 -0.75 10.45 -8.89
C PRO A 137 -2.19 10.51 -9.42
N GLY A 138 -2.66 9.46 -10.11
CA GLY A 138 -3.95 9.34 -10.77
C GLY A 138 -5.21 9.42 -9.88
N PRO A 139 -6.35 8.96 -10.40
CA PRO A 139 -7.68 9.23 -9.82
C PRO A 139 -7.87 8.70 -8.41
N GLU A 140 -7.20 7.59 -8.05
CA GLU A 140 -7.35 6.96 -6.74
C GLU A 140 -6.81 7.85 -5.61
N LYS A 141 -5.63 8.45 -5.79
CA LYS A 141 -5.05 9.40 -4.82
C LYS A 141 -5.98 10.59 -4.58
N ILE A 142 -6.46 11.18 -5.67
CA ILE A 142 -7.34 12.35 -5.63
C ILE A 142 -8.65 12.02 -4.90
N ARG A 143 -9.21 10.82 -5.08
CA ARG A 143 -10.43 10.39 -4.37
C ARG A 143 -10.21 10.33 -2.86
N ILE A 144 -9.12 9.71 -2.40
CA ILE A 144 -8.79 9.60 -0.96
C ILE A 144 -8.59 11.00 -0.36
N GLU A 145 -7.81 11.85 -1.01
CA GLU A 145 -7.54 13.20 -0.50
C GLU A 145 -8.80 14.07 -0.49
N ARG A 146 -9.65 13.96 -1.53
CA ARG A 146 -10.91 14.70 -1.61
C ARG A 146 -11.90 14.27 -0.53
N ILE A 147 -12.07 12.96 -0.31
CA ILE A 147 -13.03 12.47 0.70
C ILE A 147 -12.55 12.80 2.11
N ALA A 148 -11.24 12.69 2.37
CA ALA A 148 -10.63 13.10 3.64
C ALA A 148 -10.82 14.60 3.88
N ALA A 149 -10.55 15.44 2.87
CA ALA A 149 -10.74 16.90 2.97
C ALA A 149 -12.22 17.29 3.15
N LYS A 150 -13.14 16.65 2.43
CA LYS A 150 -14.60 16.90 2.51
C LYS A 150 -15.13 16.73 3.93
N TYR A 151 -14.62 15.76 4.68
CA TYR A 151 -15.07 15.47 6.05
C TYR A 151 -14.07 15.88 7.14
N GLY A 152 -12.98 16.58 6.78
CA GLY A 152 -11.96 17.01 7.74
C GLY A 152 -11.22 15.87 8.45
N ILE A 153 -11.09 14.71 7.80
CA ILE A 153 -10.46 13.52 8.38
C ILE A 153 -8.94 13.63 8.20
N PRO A 154 -8.13 13.51 9.27
CA PRO A 154 -6.68 13.41 9.14
C PRO A 154 -6.26 12.26 8.24
N LEU A 155 -5.30 12.51 7.35
CA LEU A 155 -4.81 11.55 6.37
C LEU A 155 -3.29 11.42 6.49
N HIS A 156 -2.82 10.20 6.76
CA HIS A 156 -1.42 9.88 6.97
C HIS A 156 -0.92 8.84 5.97
N ALA A 157 0.30 9.00 5.51
CA ALA A 157 0.97 8.12 4.58
C ALA A 157 2.14 7.43 5.28
N VAL A 158 2.23 6.10 5.13
CA VAL A 158 3.38 5.28 5.51
C VAL A 158 3.87 4.57 4.26
N VAL A 159 5.14 4.74 3.93
CA VAL A 159 5.73 4.25 2.70
C VAL A 159 6.90 3.35 3.00
N ILE A 160 6.90 2.16 2.42
CA ILE A 160 7.99 1.19 2.52
C ILE A 160 8.87 1.31 1.27
N LYS A 161 10.12 1.70 1.47
CA LYS A 161 11.07 2.01 0.40
C LYS A 161 11.72 0.76 -0.16
N MET A 162 11.79 0.64 -1.48
CA MET A 162 12.51 -0.45 -2.15
C MET A 162 13.04 -0.05 -3.52
N GLY A 163 13.95 -0.82 -4.08
CA GLY A 163 14.42 -0.64 -5.45
C GLY A 163 13.38 -1.06 -6.49
N PHE A 164 13.52 -0.55 -7.71
CA PHE A 164 12.63 -0.91 -8.83
C PHE A 164 12.57 -2.42 -9.08
N GLU A 165 13.72 -3.09 -9.06
CA GLU A 165 13.79 -4.54 -9.27
C GLU A 165 13.06 -5.29 -8.15
N GLU A 166 13.11 -4.78 -6.93
CA GLU A 166 12.51 -5.40 -5.74
C GLU A 166 10.99 -5.28 -5.75
N ALA A 167 10.44 -4.25 -6.41
CA ALA A 167 9.00 -4.05 -6.52
C ALA A 167 8.31 -5.15 -7.36
N ILE A 168 8.98 -5.67 -8.38
CA ILE A 168 8.40 -6.64 -9.35
C ILE A 168 8.93 -8.07 -9.19
N LEU A 169 9.97 -8.27 -8.39
CA LEU A 169 10.54 -9.58 -8.08
C LEU A 169 10.05 -10.09 -6.72
N GLU A 170 10.39 -11.34 -6.42
CA GLU A 170 10.07 -11.98 -5.14
C GLU A 170 10.48 -11.10 -3.96
N MET A 171 9.53 -10.91 -3.03
CA MET A 171 9.67 -9.97 -1.93
C MET A 171 10.89 -10.33 -1.07
N LYS A 172 11.84 -9.40 -0.99
CA LYS A 172 13.04 -9.59 -0.17
C LYS A 172 12.72 -9.51 1.32
N LYS A 173 13.53 -10.20 2.13
CA LYS A 173 13.47 -10.17 3.59
C LYS A 173 13.47 -8.74 4.15
N GLN A 174 14.29 -7.85 3.59
CA GLN A 174 14.34 -6.44 4.02
C GLN A 174 13.00 -5.71 3.84
N VAL A 175 12.24 -6.03 2.79
CA VAL A 175 10.90 -5.44 2.58
C VAL A 175 9.92 -5.96 3.63
N VAL A 176 9.99 -7.26 3.97
CA VAL A 176 9.19 -7.86 5.05
C VAL A 176 9.52 -7.24 6.40
N GLU A 177 10.80 -7.07 6.72
CA GLU A 177 11.26 -6.36 7.93
C GLU A 177 10.81 -4.88 7.91
N GLY A 178 10.74 -4.26 6.74
CA GLY A 178 10.12 -2.95 6.55
C GLY A 178 8.63 -2.95 6.89
N VAL A 179 7.86 -3.94 6.44
CA VAL A 179 6.45 -4.10 6.80
C VAL A 179 6.26 -4.21 8.32
N GLU A 180 7.13 -4.93 9.02
CA GLU A 180 7.09 -5.03 10.49
C GLU A 180 7.33 -3.67 11.15
N LYS A 181 8.32 -2.91 10.70
CA LYS A 181 8.58 -1.53 11.18
C LYS A 181 7.42 -0.59 10.87
N ALA A 182 6.85 -0.67 9.67
CA ALA A 182 5.66 0.09 9.29
C ALA A 182 4.47 -0.24 10.19
N MET A 183 4.32 -1.49 10.61
CA MET A 183 3.26 -1.89 11.53
C MET A 183 3.41 -1.24 12.90
N GLU A 184 4.64 -1.03 13.39
CA GLU A 184 4.90 -0.28 14.63
C GLU A 184 4.44 1.18 14.49
N VAL A 185 4.84 1.86 13.41
CA VAL A 185 4.39 3.21 13.08
C VAL A 185 2.87 3.31 13.03
N VAL A 186 2.21 2.38 12.32
CA VAL A 186 0.74 2.32 12.22
C VAL A 186 0.11 2.17 13.62
N ARG A 187 0.67 1.34 14.51
CA ARG A 187 0.18 1.21 15.90
C ARG A 187 0.32 2.51 16.68
N GLU A 188 1.44 3.23 16.53
CA GLU A 188 1.61 4.53 17.19
C GLU A 188 0.60 5.58 16.71
N LEU A 189 0.30 5.59 15.41
CA LEU A 189 -0.73 6.46 14.83
C LEU A 189 -2.12 6.11 15.37
N ILE A 190 -2.46 4.82 15.43
CA ILE A 190 -3.73 4.34 15.98
C ILE A 190 -3.91 4.79 17.45
N ARG A 191 -2.85 4.72 18.27
CA ARG A 191 -2.90 5.12 19.69
C ARG A 191 -3.26 6.59 19.90
N LYS A 192 -2.94 7.46 18.94
CA LYS A 192 -3.24 8.90 18.99
C LYS A 192 -4.72 9.20 18.71
N VAL A 193 -5.46 8.25 18.14
CA VAL A 193 -6.89 8.40 17.83
C VAL A 193 -7.74 8.07 19.06
N PRO A 194 -8.82 8.81 19.37
CA PRO A 194 -9.77 8.45 20.41
C PRO A 194 -10.44 7.08 20.16
N LYS A 195 -10.81 6.35 21.21
CA LYS A 195 -11.34 4.97 21.08
C LYS A 195 -12.70 4.91 20.38
N GLU A 196 -13.46 5.99 20.47
CA GLU A 196 -14.81 6.13 19.92
C GLU A 196 -14.80 6.32 18.39
N LYS A 197 -13.66 6.78 17.84
CA LYS A 197 -13.53 7.06 16.41
C LYS A 197 -13.01 5.84 15.64
N ALA A 198 -13.58 5.62 14.47
CA ALA A 198 -13.13 4.60 13.54
C ALA A 198 -11.83 5.02 12.85
N ILE A 199 -11.01 4.03 12.51
CA ILE A 199 -9.77 4.22 11.73
C ILE A 199 -9.89 3.41 10.45
N ILE A 200 -9.45 3.99 9.34
CA ILE A 200 -9.34 3.28 8.06
C ILE A 200 -7.86 3.11 7.73
N ILE A 201 -7.45 1.89 7.40
CA ILE A 201 -6.10 1.57 6.93
C ILE A 201 -6.22 1.00 5.53
N ALA A 202 -5.66 1.67 4.53
CA ALA A 202 -5.62 1.19 3.17
C ALA A 202 -4.22 0.64 2.86
N GLY A 203 -4.10 -0.68 2.71
CA GLY A 203 -2.91 -1.33 2.17
C GLY A 203 -2.97 -1.34 0.65
N ILE A 204 -2.07 -0.59 0.02
CA ILE A 204 -2.07 -0.29 -1.40
C ILE A 204 -0.87 -0.97 -2.05
N GLY A 205 -1.10 -1.58 -3.21
CA GLY A 205 -0.12 -2.35 -3.95
C GLY A 205 -0.70 -3.66 -4.47
N ASN A 206 0.15 -4.44 -5.14
CA ASN A 206 -0.22 -5.70 -5.76
C ASN A 206 -0.44 -6.83 -4.73
N THR A 207 -1.52 -7.59 -4.85
CA THR A 207 -1.86 -8.69 -3.94
C THR A 207 -1.43 -10.09 -4.39
N ILE A 208 -0.59 -10.21 -5.41
CA ILE A 208 -0.09 -11.52 -5.84
C ILE A 208 0.57 -12.25 -4.67
N GLY A 209 0.19 -13.51 -4.45
CA GLY A 209 0.72 -14.32 -3.36
C GLY A 209 0.30 -13.88 -1.94
N ILE A 210 -0.59 -12.89 -1.82
CA ILE A 210 -1.10 -12.35 -0.54
C ILE A 210 -2.63 -12.48 -0.48
N ALA A 211 -3.13 -13.43 0.32
CA ALA A 211 -4.55 -13.78 0.39
C ALA A 211 -5.32 -13.00 1.47
#